data_AF-A0A4Q6GKG5-F1
#
_entry.id   AF-A0A4Q6GKG5-F1
#
_cell.length_a   1.000
_cell.length_b   1.000
_cell.length_c   1.000
_cell.angle_alpha   90.00
_cell.angle_beta   90.00
_cell.angle_gamma   90.00
#
_symmetry.space_group_name_H-M   'P 1'
#
loop_
_entity.id
_entity.type
_entity.pdbx_description
1 polymer ?
#
loop_
_entity_poly.entity_id
_entity_poly.type
_entity_poly.pdbx_seq_one_letter_code
_entity_poly.pdbx_strand_id
1 'polypeptide(L)'
;MIFRFLRDFRIGWRLLVKEPGYSAVVVLGLAVGFATCFLLLGYVAHSLSYDSHVPQREHIYRLMQKWNIASASGHWNDSSRLPARDGVIASGAPVLASAFIERSIDVRVGSQVQKISVTVVDPDFRQIFQPTVLAGDLAVTLARPDTLALTRETATKLFGNIDVVGKTVQVAGQPYRITALLEDQPAATTLPYASLAGSRTTIWKDEYRQLVTTNWGSSHGGVYVKLLPGADQRTVLDSVRRAMLASSFIKRMSPEQIASLNGRDLIDFRLGPL
;
A
#
# COMPACT_ATOMS: atom_id res chain seq x y z
N MET A 1 -4.16 -38.02 45.25
CA MET A 1 -4.61 -37.77 43.85
C MET A 1 -3.42 -37.77 42.86
N ILE A 2 -2.33 -37.03 43.14
CA ILE A 2 -1.12 -36.95 42.31
C ILE A 2 -0.44 -38.32 42.03
N PHE A 3 -0.32 -39.19 43.03
CA PHE A 3 0.30 -40.52 42.87
C PHE A 3 -0.47 -41.46 41.93
N ARG A 4 -1.79 -41.26 41.79
CA ARG A 4 -2.62 -42.08 40.90
C ARG A 4 -2.43 -41.67 39.44
N PHE A 5 -2.38 -40.36 39.17
CA PHE A 5 -2.01 -39.80 37.87
C PHE A 5 -0.64 -40.27 37.37
N LEU A 6 0.38 -40.28 38.23
CA LEU A 6 1.73 -40.72 37.86
C LEU A 6 1.77 -42.22 37.51
N ARG A 7 0.97 -43.04 38.20
CA ARG A 7 0.84 -44.47 37.90
C ARG A 7 0.12 -44.70 36.58
N ASP A 8 -0.96 -43.98 36.34
CA ASP A 8 -1.78 -44.08 35.12
C ASP A 8 -0.96 -43.63 33.89
N PHE A 9 -0.16 -42.57 34.02
CA PHE A 9 0.79 -42.11 32.98
C PHE A 9 1.87 -43.16 32.68
N ARG A 10 2.46 -43.78 33.70
CA ARG A 10 3.46 -44.85 33.54
C ARG A 10 2.89 -46.09 32.83
N ILE A 11 1.61 -46.40 33.06
CA ILE A 11 0.91 -47.49 32.39
C ILE A 11 0.68 -47.14 30.92
N GLY A 12 0.17 -45.93 30.62
CA GLY A 12 -0.04 -45.45 29.25
C GLY A 12 1.25 -45.44 28.40
N TRP A 13 2.37 -45.00 28.98
CA TRP A 13 3.68 -45.03 28.31
C TRP A 13 4.12 -46.45 27.93
N ARG A 14 3.93 -47.42 28.83
CA ARG A 14 4.28 -48.83 28.55
C ARG A 14 3.40 -49.43 27.45
N LEU A 15 2.13 -49.04 27.38
CA LEU A 15 1.21 -49.45 26.31
C LEU A 15 1.67 -48.92 24.94
N LEU A 16 2.06 -47.64 24.87
CA LEU A 16 2.59 -47.03 23.64
C LEU A 16 3.86 -47.73 23.12
N VAL A 17 4.76 -48.11 24.03
CA VAL A 17 6.00 -48.83 23.68
C VAL A 17 5.74 -50.28 23.25
N LYS A 18 4.64 -50.90 23.71
CA LYS A 18 4.31 -52.31 23.41
C LYS A 18 3.79 -52.51 21.99
N GLU A 19 3.13 -51.51 21.40
CA GLU A 19 2.64 -51.51 20.02
C GLU A 19 3.17 -50.30 19.23
N PRO A 20 4.45 -50.32 18.82
CA PRO A 20 5.12 -49.13 18.28
C PRO A 20 4.58 -48.71 16.91
N GLY A 21 4.14 -49.65 16.06
CA GLY A 21 3.59 -49.33 14.73
C GLY A 21 2.26 -48.58 14.80
N TYR A 22 1.30 -49.10 15.58
CA TYR A 22 0.00 -48.45 15.77
C TYR A 22 0.14 -47.09 16.47
N SER A 23 0.94 -47.04 17.54
CA SER A 23 1.21 -45.81 18.28
C SER A 23 1.88 -44.74 17.41
N ALA A 24 2.82 -45.14 16.55
CA ALA A 24 3.47 -44.22 15.61
C ALA A 24 2.46 -43.63 14.61
N VAL A 25 1.58 -44.45 14.02
CA VAL A 25 0.56 -43.96 13.07
C VAL A 25 -0.38 -42.95 13.73
N VAL A 26 -0.87 -43.24 14.95
CA VAL A 26 -1.77 -42.34 15.68
C VAL A 26 -1.08 -41.04 16.07
N VAL A 27 0.12 -41.11 16.63
CA VAL A 27 0.88 -39.93 17.07
C VAL A 27 1.30 -39.08 15.88
N LEU A 28 1.76 -39.68 14.77
CA LEU A 28 2.11 -38.94 13.56
C LEU A 28 0.88 -38.31 12.91
N GLY A 29 -0.25 -39.03 12.84
CA GLY A 29 -1.50 -38.46 12.33
C GLY A 29 -1.96 -37.25 13.14
N LEU A 30 -1.92 -37.35 14.47
CA LEU A 30 -2.26 -36.24 15.37
C LEU A 30 -1.25 -35.08 15.23
N ALA A 31 0.04 -35.38 15.13
CA ALA A 31 1.09 -34.38 14.96
C ALA A 31 0.92 -33.60 13.64
N VAL A 32 0.63 -34.30 12.53
CA VAL A 32 0.35 -33.66 11.23
C VAL A 32 -0.93 -32.82 11.31
N GLY A 33 -1.97 -33.31 11.99
CA GLY A 33 -3.22 -32.56 12.21
C GLY A 33 -2.99 -31.26 12.97
N PHE A 34 -2.27 -31.31 14.09
CA PHE A 34 -1.91 -30.11 14.86
C PHE A 34 -0.97 -29.18 14.11
N ALA A 35 0.04 -29.71 13.41
CA ALA A 35 0.94 -28.91 12.59
C ALA A 35 0.16 -28.13 11.52
N THR A 36 -0.76 -28.79 10.82
CA THR A 36 -1.63 -28.14 9.82
C THR A 36 -2.51 -27.08 10.46
N CYS A 37 -3.12 -27.36 11.62
CA CYS A 37 -3.95 -26.40 12.35
C CYS A 37 -3.14 -25.15 12.76
N PHE A 38 -1.95 -25.32 13.34
CA PHE A 38 -1.11 -24.20 13.74
C PHE A 38 -0.58 -23.39 12.55
N LEU A 39 -0.25 -24.05 11.44
CA LEU A 39 0.12 -23.34 10.21
C LEU A 39 -1.03 -22.47 9.68
N LEU A 40 -2.26 -22.98 9.68
CA LEU A 40 -3.43 -22.20 9.27
C LEU A 40 -3.71 -21.04 10.22
N LEU A 41 -3.62 -21.25 11.54
CA LEU A 41 -3.78 -20.18 12.52
C LEU A 41 -2.68 -19.10 12.37
N GLY A 42 -1.43 -19.52 12.16
CA GLY A 42 -0.32 -18.61 11.88
C GLY A 42 -0.54 -17.78 10.60
N TYR A 43 -1.07 -18.41 9.55
CA TYR A 43 -1.43 -17.73 8.30
C TYR A 43 -2.54 -16.69 8.50
N VAL A 44 -3.59 -17.02 9.26
CA VAL A 44 -4.67 -16.08 9.58
C VAL A 44 -4.14 -14.92 10.44
N ALA A 45 -3.34 -15.21 11.47
CA ALA A 45 -2.73 -14.18 12.31
C ALA A 45 -1.82 -13.24 11.50
N HIS A 46 -1.03 -13.79 10.58
CA HIS A 46 -0.21 -12.99 9.66
C HIS A 46 -1.08 -12.15 8.71
N SER A 47 -2.17 -12.72 8.18
CA SER A 47 -3.08 -11.98 7.30
C SER A 47 -3.77 -10.81 8.02
N LEU A 48 -4.09 -10.95 9.31
CA LEU A 48 -4.73 -9.91 10.12
C LEU A 48 -3.75 -8.86 10.67
N SER A 49 -2.44 -9.15 10.67
CA SER A 49 -1.41 -8.22 11.15
C SER A 49 -0.99 -7.17 10.13
N TYR A 50 -1.43 -7.31 8.87
CA TYR A 50 -1.16 -6.34 7.80
C TYR A 50 -1.56 -4.92 8.21
N ASP A 51 -0.62 -3.98 8.02
CA ASP A 51 -0.80 -2.55 8.30
C ASP A 51 -1.19 -2.23 9.76
N SER A 52 -0.99 -3.15 10.70
CA SER A 52 -1.27 -2.94 12.14
C SER A 52 -0.42 -1.84 12.77
N HIS A 53 0.69 -1.46 12.13
CA HIS A 53 1.55 -0.35 12.53
C HIS A 53 0.99 1.02 12.12
N VAL A 54 -0.01 1.08 11.24
CA VAL A 54 -0.61 2.33 10.76
C VAL A 54 -1.63 2.84 11.79
N PRO A 55 -1.46 4.05 12.35
CA PRO A 55 -2.40 4.59 13.32
C PRO A 55 -3.78 4.87 12.72
N GLN A 56 -4.84 4.47 13.43
CA GLN A 56 -6.24 4.69 13.00
C GLN A 56 -6.55 4.07 11.63
N ARG A 57 -5.95 2.91 11.31
CA ARG A 57 -6.12 2.21 10.02
C ARG A 57 -7.57 1.93 9.65
N GLU A 58 -8.45 1.78 10.64
CA GLU A 58 -9.90 1.60 10.48
C GLU A 58 -10.62 2.79 9.82
N HIS A 59 -10.00 3.98 9.85
CA HIS A 59 -10.48 5.19 9.20
C HIS A 59 -9.76 5.50 7.88
N ILE A 60 -8.82 4.64 7.48
CA ILE A 60 -8.05 4.78 6.24
C ILE A 60 -8.60 3.78 5.23
N TYR A 61 -8.89 4.28 4.04
CA TYR A 61 -9.52 3.54 2.97
C TYR A 61 -8.71 3.65 1.69
N ARG A 62 -8.71 2.57 0.92
CA ARG A 62 -8.32 2.57 -0.49
C ARG A 62 -9.50 3.00 -1.33
N LEU A 63 -9.31 3.99 -2.19
CA LEU A 63 -10.27 4.27 -3.23
C LEU A 63 -10.18 3.16 -4.27
N MET A 64 -11.19 2.31 -4.33
CA MET A 64 -11.29 1.24 -5.31
C MET A 64 -12.16 1.68 -6.48
N GLN A 65 -11.85 1.16 -7.66
CA GLN A 65 -12.59 1.38 -8.89
C GLN A 65 -12.96 0.05 -9.55
N LYS A 66 -14.07 0.03 -10.28
CA LYS A 66 -14.48 -1.10 -11.12
C LYS A 66 -15.00 -0.58 -12.45
N TRP A 67 -14.43 -1.08 -13.54
CA TRP A 67 -14.79 -0.70 -14.89
C TRP A 67 -15.99 -1.52 -15.37
N ASN A 68 -16.99 -0.86 -15.94
CA ASN A 68 -18.23 -1.49 -16.41
C ASN A 68 -18.28 -1.71 -17.93
N ILE A 69 -17.14 -1.65 -18.62
CA ILE A 69 -17.01 -1.91 -20.06
C ILE A 69 -16.58 -3.35 -20.34
N ALA A 70 -17.05 -3.92 -21.45
CA ALA A 70 -16.78 -5.31 -21.84
C ALA A 70 -15.27 -5.61 -22.05
N SER A 71 -14.47 -4.60 -22.39
CA SER A 71 -13.02 -4.72 -22.56
C SER A 71 -12.23 -4.74 -21.25
N ALA A 72 -12.90 -4.55 -20.10
CA ALA A 72 -12.27 -4.56 -18.78
C ALA A 72 -12.73 -5.79 -17.98
N SER A 73 -11.91 -6.24 -17.04
CA SER A 73 -12.16 -7.46 -16.25
C SER A 73 -13.40 -7.40 -15.35
N GLY A 74 -14.05 -6.24 -15.21
CA GLY A 74 -15.23 -6.06 -14.34
C GLY A 74 -14.95 -6.26 -12.85
N HIS A 75 -13.69 -6.37 -12.44
CA HIS A 75 -13.28 -6.58 -11.05
C HIS A 75 -12.91 -5.27 -10.36
N TRP A 76 -13.17 -5.22 -9.05
CA TRP A 76 -12.70 -4.14 -8.19
C TRP A 76 -11.17 -4.20 -8.08
N ASN A 77 -10.52 -3.06 -8.29
CA ASN A 77 -9.09 -2.87 -8.05
C ASN A 77 -8.85 -1.56 -7.30
N ASP A 78 -7.68 -1.43 -6.70
CA ASP A 78 -7.22 -0.25 -5.96
C ASP A 78 -6.40 0.73 -6.82
N SER A 79 -6.41 0.54 -8.14
CA SER A 79 -5.59 1.31 -9.09
C SER A 79 -6.16 2.71 -9.41
N SER A 80 -6.59 3.43 -8.38
CA SER A 80 -7.15 4.78 -8.49
C SER A 80 -6.06 5.82 -8.75
N ARG A 81 -6.41 6.87 -9.49
CA ARG A 81 -5.45 7.85 -10.04
C ARG A 81 -5.55 9.22 -9.38
N LEU A 82 -4.59 10.09 -9.68
CA LEU A 82 -4.55 11.49 -9.20
C LEU A 82 -5.86 12.27 -9.43
N PRO A 83 -6.57 12.18 -10.58
CA PRO A 83 -7.84 12.87 -10.72
C PRO A 83 -8.89 12.43 -9.69
N ALA A 84 -8.88 11.15 -9.31
CA ALA A 84 -9.79 10.63 -8.31
C ALA A 84 -9.41 11.15 -6.92
N ARG A 85 -8.10 11.27 -6.61
CA ARG A 85 -7.60 11.97 -5.43
C ARG A 85 -8.09 13.42 -5.39
N ASP A 86 -7.97 14.15 -6.50
CA ASP A 86 -8.42 15.54 -6.59
C ASP A 86 -9.95 15.63 -6.37
N GLY A 87 -10.72 14.67 -6.91
CA GLY A 87 -12.16 14.55 -6.66
C GLY A 87 -12.53 14.28 -5.20
N VAL A 88 -11.71 13.50 -4.49
CA VAL A 88 -11.86 13.28 -3.03
C VAL A 88 -11.63 14.59 -2.28
N ILE A 89 -10.54 15.30 -2.56
CA ILE A 89 -10.20 16.58 -1.92
C ILE A 89 -11.29 17.63 -2.19
N ALA A 90 -11.80 17.67 -3.42
CA ALA A 90 -12.84 18.61 -3.83
C ALA A 90 -14.25 18.30 -3.27
N SER A 91 -14.41 17.21 -2.51
CA SER A 91 -15.72 16.80 -1.97
C SER A 91 -16.30 17.77 -0.94
N GLY A 92 -15.46 18.58 -0.29
CA GLY A 92 -15.85 19.42 0.84
C GLY A 92 -16.11 18.64 2.13
N ALA A 93 -15.98 17.31 2.11
CA ALA A 93 -16.00 16.50 3.31
C ALA A 93 -14.68 16.64 4.09
N PRO A 94 -14.68 16.50 5.42
CA PRO A 94 -13.46 16.54 6.22
C PRO A 94 -12.65 15.25 5.98
N VAL A 95 -11.77 15.27 5.00
CA VAL A 95 -10.96 14.11 4.58
C VAL A 95 -9.51 14.52 4.36
N LEU A 96 -8.60 13.56 4.52
CA LEU A 96 -7.25 13.64 4.01
C LEU A 96 -7.12 12.66 2.86
N ALA A 97 -6.40 13.02 1.80
CA ALA A 97 -6.21 12.12 0.67
C ALA A 97 -4.78 12.19 0.14
N SER A 98 -4.19 11.03 -0.14
CA SER A 98 -2.88 10.94 -0.75
C SER A 98 -2.87 9.92 -1.87
N ALA A 99 -2.22 10.29 -2.96
CA ALA A 99 -1.75 9.34 -3.95
C ALA A 99 -0.61 8.49 -3.38
N PHE A 100 -0.45 7.31 -3.96
CA PHE A 100 0.69 6.42 -3.76
C PHE A 100 1.08 5.85 -5.12
N ILE A 101 2.07 6.46 -5.75
CA ILE A 101 2.50 6.10 -7.11
C ILE A 101 3.95 5.67 -7.07
N GLU A 102 4.14 4.37 -7.17
CA GLU A 102 5.45 3.76 -7.14
C GLU A 102 6.06 3.65 -8.55
N ARG A 103 7.34 4.01 -8.68
CA ARG A 103 8.12 3.75 -9.89
C ARG A 103 9.53 3.28 -9.58
N SER A 104 9.97 2.26 -10.31
CA SER A 104 11.36 1.82 -10.30
C SER A 104 12.22 2.76 -11.15
N ILE A 105 13.21 3.41 -10.53
CA ILE A 105 14.05 4.45 -11.15
C ILE A 105 15.52 4.19 -10.81
N ASP A 106 16.39 4.45 -11.79
CA ASP A 106 17.84 4.42 -11.57
C ASP A 106 18.29 5.65 -10.78
N VAL A 107 18.93 5.38 -9.65
CA VAL A 107 19.52 6.38 -8.76
C VAL A 107 21.02 6.19 -8.72
N ARG A 108 21.75 7.29 -8.90
CA ARG A 108 23.21 7.32 -8.94
C ARG A 108 23.78 8.06 -7.74
N VAL A 109 24.76 7.43 -7.10
CA VAL A 109 25.56 7.97 -6.00
C VAL A 109 27.03 7.80 -6.37
N GLY A 110 27.72 8.90 -6.66
CA GLY A 110 29.08 8.84 -7.23
C GLY A 110 29.10 8.08 -8.56
N SER A 111 29.90 7.02 -8.66
CA SER A 111 29.99 6.14 -9.82
C SER A 111 28.98 4.98 -9.82
N GLN A 112 28.31 4.73 -8.68
CA GLN A 112 27.39 3.60 -8.54
C GLN A 112 25.98 3.98 -9.01
N VAL A 113 25.38 3.12 -9.82
CA VAL A 113 23.98 3.22 -10.24
C VAL A 113 23.23 2.04 -9.67
N GLN A 114 22.12 2.32 -8.98
CA GLN A 114 21.24 1.30 -8.47
C GLN A 114 19.80 1.64 -8.77
N LYS A 115 19.02 0.62 -9.09
CA LYS A 115 17.59 0.76 -9.27
C LYS A 115 16.90 0.70 -7.92
N ILE A 116 16.16 1.75 -7.57
CA ILE A 116 15.34 1.80 -6.37
C ILE A 116 13.89 2.11 -6.73
N SER A 117 12.99 1.77 -5.81
CA SER A 117 11.61 2.21 -5.87
C SER A 117 11.48 3.63 -5.32
N VAL A 118 10.96 4.54 -6.13
CA VAL A 118 10.58 5.89 -5.70
C VAL A 118 9.07 5.98 -5.70
N THR A 119 8.52 6.20 -4.51
CA THR A 119 7.09 6.37 -4.31
C THR A 119 6.78 7.85 -4.21
N VAL A 120 5.89 8.31 -5.07
CA VAL A 120 5.39 9.68 -5.05
C VAL A 120 4.08 9.73 -4.27
N VAL A 121 4.04 10.61 -3.28
CA VAL A 121 2.92 10.78 -2.36
C VAL A 121 2.58 12.25 -2.17
N ASP A 122 1.41 12.55 -1.63
CA ASP A 122 1.03 13.91 -1.27
C ASP A 122 1.50 14.28 0.14
N PRO A 123 1.57 15.58 0.48
CA PRO A 123 1.93 16.01 1.83
C PRO A 123 1.05 15.38 2.94
N ASP A 124 -0.23 15.15 2.63
CA ASP A 124 -1.19 14.49 3.54
C ASP A 124 -0.80 13.05 3.90
N PHE A 125 0.05 12.39 3.11
CA PHE A 125 0.55 11.05 3.40
C PHE A 125 1.14 10.96 4.82
N ARG A 126 1.87 11.99 5.25
CA ARG A 126 2.45 12.05 6.59
C ARG A 126 1.38 12.03 7.69
N GLN A 127 0.24 12.68 7.48
CA GLN A 127 -0.85 12.72 8.46
C GLN A 127 -1.73 11.46 8.42
N ILE A 128 -1.84 10.84 7.25
CA ILE A 128 -2.58 9.59 7.07
C ILE A 128 -1.81 8.44 7.70
N PHE A 129 -0.56 8.21 7.27
CA PHE A 129 0.21 7.00 7.60
C PHE A 129 1.23 7.20 8.71
N GLN A 130 1.58 8.44 9.06
CA GLN A 130 2.47 8.80 10.17
C GLN A 130 3.76 7.96 10.22
N PRO A 131 4.55 7.92 9.14
CA PRO A 131 5.78 7.13 9.12
C PRO A 131 6.79 7.67 10.14
N THR A 132 7.51 6.76 10.82
CA THR A 132 8.57 7.13 11.77
C THR A 132 9.75 7.76 11.05
N VAL A 133 10.05 9.02 11.39
CA VAL A 133 11.21 9.75 10.87
C VAL A 133 12.38 9.57 11.83
N LEU A 134 13.47 8.97 11.35
CA LEU A 134 14.69 8.74 12.11
C LEU A 134 15.61 9.97 12.13
N ALA A 135 15.63 10.75 11.03
CA ALA A 135 16.39 11.99 10.93
C ALA A 135 15.80 12.91 9.84
N GLY A 136 16.00 14.22 9.97
CA GLY A 136 15.55 15.22 8.99
C GLY A 136 14.06 15.56 9.10
N ASP A 137 13.47 16.05 8.00
CA ASP A 137 12.08 16.52 7.97
C ASP A 137 11.32 16.02 6.74
N LEU A 138 10.38 15.10 6.96
CA LEU A 138 9.51 14.58 5.92
C LEU A 138 8.56 15.63 5.34
N ALA A 139 8.14 16.65 6.11
CA ALA A 139 7.27 17.70 5.58
C ALA A 139 7.99 18.52 4.49
N VAL A 140 9.27 18.85 4.73
CA VAL A 140 10.12 19.50 3.72
C VAL A 140 10.31 18.60 2.50
N THR A 141 10.54 17.30 2.72
CA THR A 141 10.68 16.32 1.62
C THR A 141 9.46 16.29 0.70
N LEU A 142 8.25 16.29 1.28
CA LEU A 142 7.01 16.15 0.50
C LEU A 142 6.53 17.48 -0.11
N ALA A 143 6.97 18.62 0.42
CA ALA A 143 6.62 19.94 -0.10
C ALA A 143 7.48 20.38 -1.30
N ARG A 144 8.73 19.90 -1.37
CA ARG A 144 9.69 20.33 -2.38
C ARG A 144 9.78 19.37 -3.58
N PRO A 145 10.08 19.88 -4.78
CA PRO A 145 10.09 19.06 -6.00
C PRO A 145 11.41 18.30 -6.23
N ASP A 146 12.48 18.68 -5.52
CA ASP A 146 13.87 18.25 -5.69
C ASP A 146 14.40 17.51 -4.45
N THR A 147 13.49 16.92 -3.66
CA THR A 147 13.82 16.26 -2.39
C THR A 147 13.34 14.83 -2.32
N LEU A 148 14.05 14.01 -1.55
CA LEU A 148 13.80 12.59 -1.37
C LEU A 148 13.95 12.19 0.10
N ALA A 149 13.10 11.28 0.58
CA ALA A 149 13.30 10.57 1.83
C ALA A 149 13.62 9.12 1.53
N LEU A 150 14.56 8.53 2.28
CA LEU A 150 14.97 7.13 2.13
C LEU A 150 14.61 6.33 3.38
N THR A 151 14.26 5.06 3.23
CA THR A 151 14.27 4.13 4.36
C THR A 151 15.71 3.82 4.79
N ARG A 152 15.89 3.30 6.01
CA ARG A 152 17.19 2.89 6.56
C ARG A 152 17.86 1.84 5.67
N GLU A 153 17.11 0.85 5.20
CA GLU A 153 17.60 -0.16 4.27
C GLU A 153 18.09 0.47 2.96
N THR A 154 17.30 1.37 2.37
CA THR A 154 17.63 2.02 1.09
C THR A 154 18.83 2.95 1.22
N ALA A 155 18.94 3.69 2.33
CA ALA A 155 20.10 4.53 2.63
C ALA A 155 21.37 3.69 2.71
N THR A 156 21.33 2.58 3.47
CA THR A 156 22.46 1.65 3.59
C THR A 156 22.83 1.04 2.25
N LYS A 157 21.84 0.67 1.44
CA LYS A 157 22.05 0.10 0.11
C LYS A 157 22.72 1.06 -0.88
N LEU A 158 22.38 2.35 -0.81
CA LEU A 158 22.92 3.38 -1.71
C LEU A 158 24.24 4.01 -1.23
N PHE A 159 24.43 4.16 0.08
CA PHE A 159 25.56 4.90 0.65
C PHE A 159 26.48 4.06 1.55
N GLY A 160 26.09 2.84 1.89
CA GLY A 160 26.78 1.99 2.88
C GLY A 160 26.57 2.43 4.33
N ASN A 161 25.77 3.47 4.59
CA ASN A 161 25.46 3.99 5.91
C ASN A 161 24.11 4.74 5.92
N ILE A 162 23.67 5.13 7.11
CA ILE A 162 22.38 5.80 7.33
C ILE A 162 22.50 7.33 7.48
N ASP A 163 23.71 7.86 7.60
CA ASP A 163 23.94 9.31 7.72
C ASP A 163 23.88 9.96 6.32
N VAL A 164 22.67 10.07 5.80
CA VAL A 164 22.42 10.48 4.41
C VAL A 164 21.67 11.80 4.27
N VAL A 165 21.09 12.31 5.35
CA VAL A 165 20.36 13.58 5.34
C VAL A 165 21.32 14.72 4.98
N GLY A 166 20.91 15.57 4.05
CA GLY A 166 21.72 16.65 3.50
C GLY A 166 22.54 16.26 2.27
N LYS A 167 22.75 14.97 2.00
CA LYS A 167 23.46 14.50 0.80
C LYS A 167 22.59 14.63 -0.44
N THR A 168 23.23 14.62 -1.61
CA THR A 168 22.55 14.68 -2.92
C THR A 168 22.78 13.40 -3.69
N VAL A 169 21.73 12.94 -4.38
CA VAL A 169 21.76 11.81 -5.31
C VAL A 169 21.24 12.24 -6.68
N GLN A 170 21.58 11.49 -7.71
CA GLN A 170 21.07 11.73 -9.05
C GLN A 170 19.90 10.76 -9.32
N VAL A 171 18.67 11.27 -9.41
CA VAL A 171 17.47 10.49 -9.71
C VAL A 171 17.07 10.80 -11.14
N ALA A 172 17.09 9.79 -12.03
CA ALA A 172 16.82 9.99 -13.46
C ALA A 172 17.65 11.12 -14.11
N GLY A 173 18.87 11.34 -13.62
CA GLY A 173 19.79 12.38 -14.11
C GLY A 173 19.54 13.79 -13.56
N GLN A 174 18.65 13.95 -12.59
CA GLN A 174 18.41 15.21 -11.88
C GLN A 174 18.90 15.13 -10.43
N PRO A 175 19.47 16.21 -9.88
CA PRO A 175 19.92 16.23 -8.50
C PRO A 175 18.74 16.28 -7.52
N TYR A 176 18.72 15.35 -6.57
CA TYR A 176 17.77 15.29 -5.47
C TYR A 176 18.50 15.36 -4.14
N ARG A 177 18.05 16.23 -3.25
CA ARG A 177 18.58 16.30 -1.88
C ARG A 177 17.82 15.36 -0.96
N ILE A 178 18.54 14.57 -0.19
CA ILE A 178 17.94 13.73 0.84
C ILE A 178 17.63 14.61 2.05
N THR A 179 16.36 14.72 2.42
CA THR A 179 15.91 15.61 3.50
C THR A 179 15.30 14.88 4.69
N ALA A 180 15.03 13.57 4.56
CA ALA A 180 14.63 12.74 5.68
C ALA A 180 15.13 11.29 5.53
N LEU A 181 15.38 10.65 6.67
CA LEU A 181 15.59 9.22 6.82
C LEU A 181 14.38 8.64 7.56
N LEU A 182 13.81 7.57 7.03
CA LEU A 182 12.63 6.91 7.56
C LEU A 182 12.99 5.53 8.12
N GLU A 183 12.23 5.07 9.10
CA GLU A 183 12.28 3.68 9.55
C GLU A 183 11.76 2.73 8.46
N ASP A 184 12.29 1.52 8.43
CA ASP A 184 11.81 0.46 7.54
C ASP A 184 10.42 -0.01 8.00
N GLN A 185 9.52 -0.25 7.05
CA GLN A 185 8.18 -0.75 7.36
C GLN A 185 8.26 -2.22 7.77
N PRO A 186 7.33 -2.70 8.61
CA PRO A 186 7.17 -4.13 8.84
C PRO A 186 6.90 -4.87 7.52
N ALA A 187 7.38 -6.11 7.41
CA ALA A 187 7.14 -6.95 6.22
C ALA A 187 5.64 -7.15 5.92
N ALA A 188 4.79 -7.11 6.94
CA ALA A 188 3.33 -7.16 6.81
C ALA A 188 2.76 -5.75 6.57
N THR A 189 2.95 -5.22 5.36
CA THR A 189 2.33 -3.97 4.91
C THR A 189 1.81 -4.08 3.49
N THR A 190 0.69 -3.42 3.22
CA THR A 190 0.14 -3.24 1.87
C THR A 190 0.87 -2.11 1.12
N LEU A 191 1.69 -1.32 1.82
CA LEU A 191 2.31 -0.09 1.35
C LEU A 191 3.84 -0.10 1.52
N PRO A 192 4.56 -1.07 0.94
CA PRO A 192 6.02 -1.05 1.00
C PRO A 192 6.55 0.14 0.19
N TYR A 193 7.51 0.89 0.75
CA TYR A 193 8.20 1.95 0.01
C TYR A 193 9.68 2.00 0.38
N ALA A 194 10.55 2.10 -0.63
CA ALA A 194 12.00 2.28 -0.42
C ALA A 194 12.38 3.76 -0.26
N SER A 195 11.63 4.65 -0.91
CA SER A 195 11.82 6.09 -0.81
C SER A 195 10.53 6.86 -1.08
N LEU A 196 10.41 8.05 -0.50
CA LEU A 196 9.27 8.96 -0.67
C LEU A 196 9.71 10.28 -1.32
N ALA A 197 8.94 10.73 -2.31
CA ALA A 197 9.02 12.06 -2.89
C ALA A 197 7.63 12.71 -2.90
N GLY A 198 7.58 14.04 -2.83
CA GLY A 198 6.32 14.78 -2.92
C GLY A 198 5.72 14.76 -4.32
N SER A 199 4.39 14.91 -4.43
CA SER A 199 3.66 14.97 -5.71
C SER A 199 4.07 16.11 -6.65
N ARG A 200 4.79 17.11 -6.13
CA ARG A 200 5.42 18.19 -6.92
C ARG A 200 6.72 17.77 -7.59
N THR A 201 7.22 16.55 -7.37
CA THR A 201 8.53 16.05 -7.82
C THR A 201 8.81 16.21 -9.32
N THR A 202 10.02 16.66 -9.68
CA THR A 202 10.50 16.71 -11.07
C THR A 202 10.86 15.34 -11.68
N ILE A 203 10.73 14.24 -10.93
CA ILE A 203 10.94 12.87 -11.42
C ILE A 203 10.02 12.58 -12.62
N TRP A 204 8.81 13.13 -12.58
CA TRP A 204 7.87 13.02 -13.68
C TRP A 204 8.10 14.14 -14.68
N LYS A 205 8.55 13.77 -15.88
CA LYS A 205 8.52 14.67 -17.04
C LYS A 205 7.09 15.14 -17.31
N ASP A 206 6.95 16.31 -17.92
CA ASP A 206 5.65 16.97 -18.11
C ASP A 206 4.62 16.09 -18.82
N GLU A 207 5.02 15.34 -19.85
CA GLU A 207 4.13 14.40 -20.55
C GLU A 207 3.55 13.34 -19.62
N TYR A 208 4.40 12.71 -18.79
CA TYR A 208 3.96 11.71 -17.83
C TYR A 208 3.08 12.34 -16.75
N ARG A 209 3.46 13.54 -16.26
CA ARG A 209 2.67 14.30 -15.29
C ARG A 209 1.27 14.60 -15.84
N GLN A 210 1.15 15.10 -17.06
CA GLN A 210 -0.14 15.35 -17.72
C GLN A 210 -0.94 14.05 -17.84
N LEU A 211 -0.29 12.95 -18.22
CA LEU A 211 -0.94 11.65 -18.31
C LEU A 211 -1.49 11.19 -16.95
N VAL A 212 -0.72 11.26 -15.87
CA VAL A 212 -1.19 10.78 -14.55
C VAL A 212 -2.20 11.72 -13.89
N THR A 213 -2.21 13.02 -14.24
CA THR A 213 -3.11 14.04 -13.67
C THR A 213 -4.41 14.26 -14.45
N THR A 214 -4.53 13.76 -15.68
CA THR A 214 -5.75 13.96 -16.49
C THR A 214 -6.43 12.66 -16.89
N ASN A 215 -5.69 11.55 -16.93
CA ASN A 215 -6.20 10.29 -17.41
C ASN A 215 -6.99 9.58 -16.31
N TRP A 216 -8.23 9.17 -16.61
CA TRP A 216 -9.03 8.30 -15.75
C TRP A 216 -8.96 6.81 -16.19
N GLY A 217 -8.09 6.45 -17.14
CA GLY A 217 -7.98 5.12 -17.77
C GLY A 217 -6.70 4.28 -17.58
N SER A 218 -5.56 4.84 -17.11
CA SER A 218 -4.26 4.12 -16.87
C SER A 218 -3.99 3.56 -15.44
N SER A 219 -3.93 2.26 -15.19
CA SER A 219 -3.96 1.64 -13.84
C SER A 219 -2.71 1.79 -12.93
N HIS A 220 -2.01 2.93 -12.93
CA HIS A 220 -0.76 3.07 -12.16
C HIS A 220 -0.97 3.84 -10.84
N GLY A 221 -0.71 3.17 -9.72
CA GLY A 221 -0.77 3.72 -8.37
C GLY A 221 -2.15 3.60 -7.70
N GLY A 222 -2.24 4.07 -6.46
CA GLY A 222 -3.47 4.05 -5.66
C GLY A 222 -3.75 5.40 -5.00
N VAL A 223 -4.99 5.56 -4.52
CA VAL A 223 -5.42 6.72 -3.74
C VAL A 223 -5.91 6.23 -2.39
N TYR A 224 -5.35 6.80 -1.34
CA TYR A 224 -5.70 6.51 0.05
C TYR A 224 -6.42 7.71 0.63
N VAL A 225 -7.49 7.42 1.35
CA VAL A 225 -8.40 8.43 1.91
C VAL A 225 -8.56 8.14 3.40
N LYS A 226 -8.22 9.10 4.25
CA LYS A 226 -8.55 9.06 5.66
C LYS A 226 -9.79 9.90 5.91
N LEU A 227 -10.84 9.26 6.40
CA LEU A 227 -12.07 9.96 6.79
C LEU A 227 -11.87 10.54 8.19
N LEU A 228 -12.08 11.86 8.34
CA LEU A 228 -12.06 12.52 9.63
C LEU A 228 -13.47 12.47 10.26
N PRO A 229 -13.61 12.76 11.57
CA PRO A 229 -14.91 12.80 12.22
C PRO A 229 -15.91 13.69 11.48
N GLY A 230 -17.11 13.17 11.22
CA GLY A 230 -18.17 13.85 10.47
C GLY A 230 -18.08 13.71 8.95
N ALA A 231 -17.10 12.99 8.41
CA ALA A 231 -17.03 12.70 6.97
C ALA A 231 -18.08 11.67 6.55
N ASP A 232 -18.83 12.00 5.49
CA ASP A 232 -19.73 11.06 4.82
C ASP A 232 -19.06 10.46 3.59
N GLN A 233 -18.97 9.12 3.55
CA GLN A 233 -18.38 8.38 2.43
C GLN A 233 -19.12 8.64 1.12
N ARG A 234 -20.44 8.80 1.18
CA ARG A 234 -21.24 9.00 -0.03
C ARG A 234 -20.93 10.34 -0.67
N THR A 235 -20.83 11.41 0.11
CA THR A 235 -20.41 12.74 -0.36
C THR A 235 -19.05 12.70 -1.07
N VAL A 236 -18.08 11.94 -0.54
CA VAL A 236 -16.77 11.75 -1.17
C VAL A 236 -16.90 11.03 -2.52
N LEU A 237 -17.59 9.89 -2.56
CA LEU A 237 -17.73 9.09 -3.78
C LEU A 237 -18.53 9.83 -4.87
N ASP A 238 -19.58 10.57 -4.48
CA ASP A 238 -20.38 11.38 -5.40
C ASP A 238 -19.55 12.54 -5.98
N SER A 239 -18.63 13.12 -5.20
CA SER A 239 -17.66 14.10 -5.71
C SER A 239 -16.70 13.50 -6.73
N VAL A 240 -16.11 12.34 -6.44
CA VAL A 240 -15.22 11.62 -7.37
C VAL A 240 -15.95 11.30 -8.67
N ARG A 241 -17.20 10.79 -8.58
CA ARG A 241 -18.03 10.52 -9.76
C ARG A 241 -18.26 11.78 -10.60
N ARG A 242 -18.65 12.91 -9.97
CA ARG A 242 -18.84 14.19 -10.67
C ARG A 242 -17.56 14.67 -11.36
N ALA A 243 -16.41 14.57 -10.68
CA ALA A 243 -15.11 14.94 -11.25
C ALA A 243 -14.77 14.08 -12.48
N MET A 244 -15.05 12.77 -12.42
CA MET A 244 -14.88 11.87 -13.56
C MET A 244 -15.76 12.27 -14.74
N LEU A 245 -17.06 12.50 -14.50
CA LEU A 245 -18.03 12.86 -15.54
C LEU A 245 -17.71 14.21 -16.20
N ALA A 246 -17.17 15.16 -15.45
CA ALA A 246 -16.74 16.45 -15.97
C ALA A 246 -15.43 16.39 -16.79
N SER A 247 -14.66 15.31 -16.66
CA SER A 247 -13.35 15.19 -17.28
C SER A 247 -13.42 15.03 -18.81
N SER A 248 -12.35 15.41 -19.51
CA SER A 248 -12.20 15.17 -20.94
C SER A 248 -12.10 13.69 -21.30
N PHE A 249 -11.93 12.80 -20.31
CA PHE A 249 -11.83 11.35 -20.52
C PHE A 249 -13.16 10.76 -21.03
N ILE A 250 -14.28 11.12 -20.40
CA ILE A 250 -15.62 10.65 -20.81
C ILE A 250 -15.99 11.16 -22.20
N LYS A 251 -15.57 12.39 -22.56
CA LYS A 251 -15.82 12.99 -23.88
C LYS A 251 -15.16 12.24 -25.04
N ARG A 252 -14.20 11.35 -24.75
CA ARG A 252 -13.47 10.55 -25.76
C ARG A 252 -14.04 9.14 -25.96
N MET A 253 -15.12 8.78 -25.27
CA MET A 253 -15.76 7.47 -25.42
C MET A 253 -16.50 7.35 -26.76
N SER A 254 -16.46 6.16 -27.37
CA SER A 254 -17.25 5.86 -28.56
C SER A 254 -18.74 5.67 -28.21
N PRO A 255 -19.68 5.95 -29.14
CA PRO A 255 -21.10 5.68 -28.93
C PRO A 255 -21.41 4.22 -28.55
N GLU A 256 -20.66 3.26 -29.10
CA GLU A 256 -20.78 1.83 -28.78
C GLU A 256 -20.41 1.53 -27.32
N GLN A 257 -19.35 2.16 -26.80
CA GLN A 257 -18.96 2.01 -25.40
C GLN A 257 -20.02 2.58 -24.47
N ILE A 258 -20.61 3.72 -24.81
CA ILE A 258 -21.71 4.33 -24.04
C ILE A 258 -22.94 3.41 -24.05
N ALA A 259 -23.33 2.89 -25.22
CA ALA A 259 -24.44 1.95 -25.34
C ALA A 259 -24.22 0.68 -24.50
N SER A 260 -22.99 0.15 -24.46
CA SER A 260 -22.65 -1.07 -23.70
C SER A 260 -22.82 -0.94 -22.18
N LEU A 261 -22.86 0.29 -21.65
CA LEU A 261 -23.03 0.54 -20.21
C LEU A 261 -24.45 0.24 -19.74
N ASN A 262 -25.47 0.25 -20.62
CA ASN A 262 -26.87 0.01 -20.28
C ASN A 262 -27.36 0.86 -19.09
N GLY A 263 -26.98 2.15 -19.06
CA GLY A 263 -27.36 3.08 -17.99
C GLY A 263 -26.52 2.99 -16.71
N ARG A 264 -25.49 2.16 -16.66
CA ARG A 264 -24.50 2.12 -15.56
C ARG A 264 -23.43 3.20 -15.74
N ASP A 265 -22.79 3.58 -14.62
CA ASP A 265 -21.60 4.42 -14.67
C ASP A 265 -20.45 3.70 -15.39
N LEU A 266 -19.57 4.45 -16.06
CA LEU A 266 -18.37 3.88 -16.69
C LEU A 266 -17.46 3.18 -15.66
N ILE A 267 -17.26 3.85 -14.53
CA ILE A 267 -16.45 3.39 -13.42
C ILE A 267 -17.27 3.53 -12.15
N ASP A 268 -17.44 2.43 -11.43
CA ASP A 268 -17.96 2.45 -10.06
C ASP A 268 -16.81 2.71 -9.10
N PHE A 269 -17.04 3.53 -8.08
CA PHE A 269 -16.08 3.79 -7.00
C PHE A 269 -16.61 3.30 -5.66
N ARG A 270 -15.71 2.81 -4.81
CA ARG A 270 -16.00 2.52 -3.40
C ARG A 270 -14.77 2.75 -2.53
N LEU A 271 -14.99 2.90 -1.23
CA LEU A 271 -13.91 2.89 -0.24
C LEU A 271 -13.75 1.47 0.29
N GLY A 272 -12.62 0.84 -0.02
CA GLY A 272 -12.21 -0.43 0.57
C GLY A 272 -11.36 -0.19 1.82
N PRO A 273 -11.38 -1.08 2.83
CA PRO A 273 -10.47 -0.95 3.97
C PRO A 273 -9.01 -0.99 3.51
N LEU A 274 -8.12 -0.39 4.31
CA LEU A 274 -6.67 -0.56 4.15
C LEU A 274 -6.32 -2.06 4.14
#